data_AF-A0A2R6IXZ7-F1
#
_entry.id   AF-A0A2R6IXZ7-F1
#
_cell.length_a   1.000
_cell.length_b   1.000
_cell.length_c   1.000
_cell.angle_alpha   90.00
_cell.angle_beta   90.00
_cell.angle_gamma   90.00
#
_symmetry.space_group_name_H-M   'P 1'
#
loop_
_entity.id
_entity.type
_entity.pdbx_description
1 polymer ?
#
loop_
_entity_poly.entity_id
_entity_poly.type
_entity_poly.pdbx_seq_one_letter_code
_entity_poly.pdbx_strand_id
1 'polypeptide(L)'
;MTRSADSEFEFELRVCGWAERNWPPADARDPDTIPIVARQLGTKHRRWDTVIVEANADALAARARFGSGRLDSALLGVVRHAPAEWLWYRDALPEPDYPWRYVREAVHRAADRGILETRRRGNRIELRREWAYPDWVERVIAVENKPDLTASAARALAEQIEHDVALSLADEVWVATTATDRPVEPVLLEDFPVEAGVLVLGGRSTGGDEPSSVDDASVAWHPRTLAVDEPGTRILDRPTGDPHDRSAARFEYVSPERKRERRLVIAERAYERGWRSYVDTMRPDCRQFELRRDGRDGSRDVLPWCAAKERRQTAAECAGSCPQFEPEPPAWRSKGWPIEGGPGSAVERLLARRRERRRPDTPE
;
A
#
# COMPACT_ATOMS: atom_id res chain seq x y z
N MET A 1 31.96 -6.95 -1.21
CA MET A 1 31.39 -5.64 -0.82
C MET A 1 30.75 -5.08 -2.09
N THR A 2 29.44 -5.15 -2.29
CA THR A 2 28.36 -4.44 -1.60
C THR A 2 27.10 -5.31 -1.57
N ARG A 3 26.70 -5.77 -0.38
CA ARG A 3 25.55 -6.66 -0.13
C ARG A 3 24.31 -5.89 0.34
N SER A 4 24.24 -4.58 0.04
CA SER A 4 23.34 -3.65 0.72
C SER A 4 22.05 -3.36 -0.06
N ALA A 5 22.08 -3.26 -1.39
CA ALA A 5 20.89 -2.95 -2.20
C ALA A 5 19.98 -4.16 -2.47
N ASP A 6 20.52 -5.38 -2.36
CA ASP A 6 19.73 -6.63 -2.45
C ASP A 6 18.84 -6.87 -1.21
N SER A 7 18.91 -6.03 -0.16
CA SER A 7 18.23 -6.25 1.13
C SER A 7 16.87 -5.54 1.29
N GLU A 8 16.75 -4.24 1.00
CA GLU A 8 15.55 -3.45 1.37
C GLU A 8 14.32 -3.77 0.52
N PHE A 9 14.46 -3.78 -0.80
CA PHE A 9 13.32 -4.08 -1.67
C PHE A 9 12.85 -5.54 -1.51
N GLU A 10 13.80 -6.48 -1.36
CA GLU A 10 13.47 -7.87 -1.10
C GLU A 10 12.77 -8.04 0.24
N PHE A 11 13.27 -7.37 1.28
CA PHE A 11 12.66 -7.35 2.60
C PHE A 11 11.26 -6.74 2.58
N GLU A 12 11.06 -5.62 1.89
CA GLU A 12 9.75 -4.99 1.70
C GLU A 12 8.75 -5.96 1.06
N LEU A 13 9.14 -6.70 0.01
CA LEU A 13 8.27 -7.70 -0.59
C LEU A 13 7.94 -8.85 0.37
N ARG A 14 8.88 -9.24 1.23
CA ARG A 14 8.63 -10.25 2.27
C ARG A 14 7.70 -9.73 3.35
N VAL A 15 7.87 -8.50 3.82
CA VAL A 15 6.93 -7.87 4.77
C VAL A 15 5.53 -7.81 4.15
N CYS A 16 5.40 -7.40 2.89
CA CYS A 16 4.12 -7.39 2.19
C CYS A 16 3.50 -8.79 2.06
N GLY A 17 4.32 -9.78 1.68
CA GLY A 17 3.89 -11.17 1.52
C GLY A 17 3.44 -11.79 2.83
N TRP A 18 4.22 -11.58 3.89
CA TRP A 18 3.89 -11.97 5.26
C TRP A 18 2.58 -11.32 5.72
N ALA A 19 2.44 -10.00 5.57
CA ALA A 19 1.24 -9.29 5.99
C ALA A 19 -0.03 -9.78 5.28
N GLU A 20 0.04 -10.10 3.98
CA GLU A 20 -1.10 -10.64 3.23
C GLU A 20 -1.57 -12.01 3.75
N ARG A 21 -0.66 -12.76 4.39
CA ARG A 21 -0.94 -14.10 4.94
C ARG A 21 -1.33 -14.07 6.40
N ASN A 22 -0.64 -13.26 7.19
CA ASN A 22 -0.56 -13.39 8.63
C ASN A 22 -1.01 -12.15 9.39
N TRP A 23 -1.40 -11.06 8.73
CA TRP A 23 -1.90 -9.88 9.43
C TRP A 23 -3.29 -10.13 10.03
N PRO A 24 -3.55 -9.72 11.30
CA PRO A 24 -2.65 -9.06 12.25
C PRO A 24 -1.70 -10.03 12.99
N PRO A 25 -0.51 -9.58 13.45
CA PRO A 25 0.54 -10.45 14.01
C PRO A 25 0.25 -11.09 15.38
N ALA A 26 -0.65 -10.52 16.18
CA ALA A 26 -0.77 -10.87 17.61
C ALA A 26 -2.15 -11.39 18.03
N ASP A 27 -3.16 -11.30 17.16
CA ASP A 27 -4.54 -11.61 17.51
C ASP A 27 -5.16 -12.60 16.52
N ALA A 28 -6.13 -13.38 16.98
CA ALA A 28 -7.00 -14.11 16.07
C ALA A 28 -7.68 -13.09 15.16
N ARG A 29 -7.30 -13.09 13.88
CA ARG A 29 -7.90 -12.26 12.85
C ARG A 29 -9.42 -12.36 12.94
N ASP A 30 -10.09 -11.22 13.07
CA ASP A 30 -11.53 -11.16 12.91
C ASP A 30 -11.87 -11.79 11.54
N PRO A 31 -12.66 -12.87 11.49
CA PRO A 31 -13.00 -13.54 10.23
C PRO A 31 -13.67 -12.59 9.23
N ASP A 32 -14.31 -11.52 9.71
CA ASP A 32 -15.00 -10.52 8.91
C ASP A 32 -14.08 -9.39 8.43
N THR A 33 -12.79 -9.40 8.81
CA THR A 33 -11.80 -8.41 8.36
C THR A 33 -10.86 -8.99 7.30
N ILE A 34 -10.65 -8.25 6.22
CA ILE A 34 -9.77 -8.58 5.09
C ILE A 34 -8.61 -7.58 5.01
N PRO A 35 -7.34 -8.01 5.16
CA PRO A 35 -6.18 -7.15 4.97
C PRO A 35 -5.87 -7.01 3.47
N ILE A 36 -5.90 -5.77 2.99
CA ILE A 36 -5.41 -5.40 1.67
C ILE A 36 -4.03 -4.78 1.83
N VAL A 37 -3.01 -5.47 1.33
CA VAL A 37 -1.62 -5.04 1.44
C VAL A 37 -1.16 -4.35 0.17
N ALA A 38 -0.59 -3.17 0.32
CA ALA A 38 -0.03 -2.38 -0.76
C ALA A 38 1.35 -1.84 -0.41
N ARG A 39 2.11 -1.52 -1.46
CA ARG A 39 3.49 -1.05 -1.32
C ARG A 39 3.67 0.37 -1.82
N GLN A 40 4.60 1.10 -1.22
CA GLN A 40 5.04 2.42 -1.67
C GLN A 40 3.85 3.37 -1.90
N LEU A 41 2.96 3.44 -0.92
CA LEU A 41 1.76 4.30 -0.95
C LEU A 41 1.88 5.44 0.05
N GLY A 42 1.08 6.46 -0.16
CA GLY A 42 0.99 7.58 0.77
C GLY A 42 0.43 8.83 0.13
N THR A 43 0.88 9.97 0.62
CA THR A 43 0.46 11.29 0.15
C THR A 43 1.51 11.93 -0.77
N LYS A 44 1.29 13.18 -1.19
CA LYS A 44 2.32 13.97 -1.89
C LYS A 44 3.54 14.23 -1.00
N HIS A 45 3.34 14.24 0.32
CA HIS A 45 4.35 14.70 1.29
C HIS A 45 5.02 13.55 2.04
N ARG A 46 4.44 12.35 2.01
CA ARG A 46 4.87 11.23 2.84
C ARG A 46 4.50 9.91 2.17
N ARG A 47 5.42 8.95 2.10
CA ARG A 47 5.24 7.63 1.48
C ARG A 47 5.73 6.58 2.46
N TRP A 48 4.90 5.57 2.68
CA TRP A 48 5.21 4.38 3.48
C TRP A 48 5.64 3.23 2.59
N ASP A 49 6.57 2.42 3.09
CA ASP A 49 7.03 1.24 2.37
C ASP A 49 5.93 0.20 2.21
N THR A 50 5.22 -0.11 3.29
CA THR A 50 4.08 -1.02 3.29
C THR A 50 2.87 -0.36 3.95
N VAL A 51 1.71 -0.51 3.32
CA VAL A 51 0.41 -0.05 3.84
C VAL A 51 -0.52 -1.25 3.88
N ILE A 52 -1.17 -1.45 5.02
CA ILE A 52 -2.17 -2.49 5.22
C ILE A 52 -3.50 -1.79 5.49
N VAL A 53 -4.52 -2.13 4.71
CA VAL A 53 -5.88 -1.65 4.93
C VAL A 53 -6.69 -2.82 5.43
N GLU A 54 -7.14 -2.73 6.67
CA GLU A 54 -8.13 -3.65 7.20
C GLU A 54 -9.50 -3.21 6.73
N ALA A 55 -10.19 -4.13 6.06
CA ALA A 55 -11.47 -3.86 5.45
C ALA A 55 -12.52 -4.85 5.92
N ASN A 56 -13.71 -4.36 6.26
CA ASN A 56 -14.85 -5.21 6.52
C ASN A 56 -15.22 -6.01 5.25
N ALA A 57 -15.39 -7.32 5.37
CA ALA A 57 -15.56 -8.22 4.23
C ALA A 57 -16.81 -7.91 3.40
N ASP A 58 -17.95 -7.68 4.05
CA ASP A 58 -19.22 -7.37 3.38
C ASP A 58 -19.19 -5.99 2.72
N ALA A 59 -18.63 -5.00 3.42
CA ALA A 59 -18.48 -3.66 2.87
C ALA A 59 -17.47 -3.64 1.70
N LEU A 60 -16.41 -4.45 1.76
CA LEU A 60 -15.47 -4.64 0.67
C LEU A 60 -16.14 -5.32 -0.55
N ALA A 61 -17.02 -6.29 -0.31
CA ALA A 61 -17.82 -6.89 -1.38
C ALA A 61 -18.79 -5.88 -2.01
N ALA A 62 -19.39 -5.00 -1.22
CA ALA A 62 -20.17 -3.88 -1.75
C ALA A 62 -19.28 -2.91 -2.55
N ARG A 63 -18.04 -2.65 -2.10
CA ARG A 63 -17.09 -1.79 -2.83
C ARG A 63 -16.69 -2.40 -4.16
N ALA A 64 -16.63 -3.73 -4.29
CA ALA A 64 -16.27 -4.39 -5.56
C ALA A 64 -17.21 -4.03 -6.72
N ARG A 65 -18.47 -3.66 -6.45
CA ARG A 65 -19.45 -3.17 -7.45
C ARG A 65 -19.00 -1.93 -8.21
N PHE A 66 -18.07 -1.15 -7.64
CA PHE A 66 -17.51 0.05 -8.27
C PHE A 66 -16.31 -0.26 -9.20
N GLY A 67 -16.00 -1.55 -9.39
CA GLY A 67 -14.93 -2.07 -10.22
C GLY A 67 -13.58 -2.17 -9.50
N SER A 68 -12.62 -2.80 -10.19
CA SER A 68 -11.25 -3.06 -9.69
C SER A 68 -10.35 -1.82 -9.65
N GLY A 69 -10.65 -0.81 -10.47
CA GLY A 69 -9.92 0.46 -10.49
C GLY A 69 -10.25 1.34 -9.28
N ARG A 70 -9.26 2.12 -8.83
CA ARG A 70 -9.46 3.04 -7.70
C ARG A 70 -10.49 4.11 -8.02
N LEU A 71 -11.11 4.66 -6.99
CA LEU A 71 -11.85 5.91 -7.03
C LEU A 71 -10.92 7.01 -6.52
N ASP A 72 -10.49 7.90 -7.42
CA ASP A 72 -9.70 9.08 -7.03
C ASP A 72 -10.56 10.07 -6.22
N SER A 73 -9.93 11.10 -5.65
CA SER A 73 -10.63 12.10 -4.82
C SER A 73 -11.84 12.72 -5.52
N ALA A 74 -11.77 12.94 -6.83
CA ALA A 74 -12.89 13.53 -7.57
C ALA A 74 -14.02 12.52 -7.77
N LEU A 75 -13.71 11.24 -8.04
CA LEU A 75 -14.72 10.17 -8.09
C LEU A 75 -15.36 9.94 -6.71
N LEU A 76 -14.57 9.91 -5.64
CA LEU A 76 -15.06 9.79 -4.26
C LEU A 76 -16.02 10.92 -3.89
N GLY A 77 -15.71 12.16 -4.29
CA GLY A 77 -16.60 13.31 -4.12
C GLY A 77 -17.93 13.19 -4.87
N VAL A 78 -18.01 12.36 -5.91
CA VAL A 78 -19.27 12.07 -6.61
C VAL A 78 -20.00 10.88 -5.97
N VAL A 79 -19.36 9.70 -5.89
CA VAL A 79 -20.04 8.45 -5.53
C VAL A 79 -20.55 8.40 -4.09
N ARG A 80 -19.90 9.13 -3.18
CA ARG A 80 -20.34 9.23 -1.77
C ARG A 80 -21.60 10.07 -1.61
N HIS A 81 -21.86 10.98 -2.55
CA HIS A 81 -22.94 11.97 -2.47
C HIS A 81 -24.01 11.78 -3.54
N ALA A 82 -23.78 10.89 -4.51
CA ALA A 82 -24.76 10.58 -5.54
C ALA A 82 -26.09 10.11 -4.90
N PRO A 83 -27.25 10.67 -5.31
CA PRO A 83 -28.55 10.36 -4.72
C PRO A 83 -29.14 9.06 -5.28
N ALA A 84 -30.06 8.46 -4.52
CA ALA A 84 -30.82 7.28 -4.95
C ALA A 84 -31.91 7.62 -6.00
N GLU A 85 -32.32 8.88 -6.08
CA GLU A 85 -33.26 9.37 -7.07
C GLU A 85 -32.58 10.34 -8.04
N TRP A 86 -33.20 10.59 -9.19
CA TRP A 86 -32.66 11.51 -10.18
C TRP A 86 -32.65 12.95 -9.67
N LEU A 87 -31.47 13.54 -9.52
CA LEU A 87 -31.31 14.96 -9.17
C LEU A 87 -30.26 15.62 -10.06
N TRP A 88 -30.38 16.94 -10.26
CA TRP A 88 -29.35 17.71 -10.96
C TRP A 88 -28.04 17.62 -10.18
N TYR A 89 -26.93 17.31 -10.86
CA TYR A 89 -25.66 17.04 -10.17
C TYR A 89 -25.17 18.18 -9.26
N ARG A 90 -25.57 19.44 -9.54
CA ARG A 90 -25.22 20.58 -8.69
C ARG A 90 -26.08 20.74 -7.45
N ASP A 91 -27.29 20.19 -7.48
CA ASP A 91 -28.18 20.16 -6.31
C ASP A 91 -27.83 18.97 -5.41
N ALA A 92 -27.28 17.89 -5.98
CA ALA A 92 -26.99 16.65 -5.28
C ALA A 92 -25.59 16.59 -4.63
N LEU A 93 -24.58 17.19 -5.28
CA LEU A 93 -23.18 17.08 -4.85
C LEU A 93 -22.76 18.30 -4.02
N PRO A 94 -21.85 18.13 -3.04
CA PRO A 94 -21.29 19.26 -2.29
C PRO A 94 -20.65 20.29 -3.22
N GLU A 95 -20.72 21.57 -2.83
CA GLU A 95 -20.07 22.64 -3.58
C GLU A 95 -18.54 22.49 -3.50
N PRO A 96 -17.84 22.38 -4.65
CA PRO A 96 -16.38 22.24 -4.67
C PRO A 96 -15.67 23.58 -4.43
N ASP A 97 -14.45 23.53 -3.90
CA ASP A 97 -13.51 24.66 -3.84
C ASP A 97 -12.80 24.94 -5.18
N TYR A 98 -13.17 24.21 -6.24
CA TYR A 98 -12.66 24.32 -7.61
C TYR A 98 -13.79 24.39 -8.64
N PRO A 99 -13.52 24.76 -9.91
CA PRO A 99 -14.57 24.92 -10.91
C PRO A 99 -15.41 23.66 -11.16
N TRP A 100 -16.74 23.82 -11.17
CA TRP A 100 -17.73 22.76 -11.45
C TRP A 100 -17.50 21.92 -12.73
N ARG A 101 -16.70 22.41 -13.69
CA ARG A 101 -16.33 21.62 -14.88
C ARG A 101 -15.63 20.31 -14.50
N TYR A 102 -14.82 20.32 -13.45
CA TYR A 102 -14.10 19.13 -12.98
C TYR A 102 -15.02 18.14 -12.27
N VAL A 103 -16.05 18.63 -11.56
CA VAL A 103 -17.11 17.76 -11.02
C VAL A 103 -17.89 17.12 -12.16
N ARG A 104 -18.25 17.88 -13.18
CA ARG A 104 -18.94 17.34 -14.37
C ARG A 104 -18.10 16.27 -15.07
N GLU A 105 -16.79 16.50 -15.23
CA GLU A 105 -15.86 15.48 -15.75
C GLU A 105 -15.85 14.21 -14.88
N ALA A 106 -15.83 14.35 -13.55
CA ALA A 106 -15.91 13.21 -12.64
C ALA A 106 -17.24 12.45 -12.74
N VAL A 107 -18.37 13.16 -12.90
CA VAL A 107 -19.69 12.57 -13.14
C VAL A 107 -19.70 11.74 -14.42
N HIS A 108 -19.15 12.27 -15.52
CA HIS A 108 -19.03 11.52 -16.77
C HIS A 108 -18.12 10.30 -16.63
N ARG A 109 -16.93 10.46 -16.01
CA ARG A 109 -16.03 9.32 -15.75
C ARG A 109 -16.70 8.22 -14.91
N ALA A 110 -17.53 8.58 -13.93
CA ALA A 110 -18.26 7.60 -13.13
C ALA A 110 -19.36 6.90 -13.95
N ALA A 111 -20.07 7.64 -14.80
CA ALA A 111 -21.08 7.09 -15.70
C ALA A 111 -20.47 6.15 -16.76
N ASP A 112 -19.35 6.54 -17.36
CA ASP A 112 -18.62 5.74 -18.35
C ASP A 112 -18.10 4.42 -17.75
N ARG A 113 -17.88 4.39 -16.42
CA ARG A 113 -17.53 3.19 -15.65
C ARG A 113 -18.74 2.36 -15.20
N GLY A 114 -19.97 2.79 -15.50
CA GLY A 114 -21.19 2.12 -15.04
C GLY A 114 -21.43 2.20 -13.53
N ILE A 115 -20.76 3.13 -12.82
CA ILE A 115 -20.89 3.28 -11.36
C ILE A 115 -22.19 4.01 -10.98
N LEU A 116 -22.61 4.93 -11.83
CA LEU A 116 -23.82 5.72 -11.68
C LEU A 116 -24.45 5.92 -13.04
N GLU A 117 -25.72 6.30 -13.04
CA GLU A 117 -26.42 6.67 -14.26
C GLU A 117 -26.45 8.18 -14.41
N THR A 118 -26.43 8.64 -15.65
CA THR A 118 -26.67 10.04 -16.00
C THR A 118 -27.76 10.15 -17.05
N ARG A 119 -28.54 11.23 -17.00
CA ARG A 119 -29.48 11.59 -18.06
C ARG A 119 -29.51 13.10 -18.26
N ARG A 120 -29.93 13.52 -19.44
CA ARG A 120 -30.08 14.93 -19.77
C ARG A 120 -31.55 15.34 -19.76
N ARG A 121 -31.88 16.37 -18.99
CA ARG A 121 -33.19 17.05 -19.00
C ARG A 121 -32.97 18.51 -19.35
N GLY A 122 -33.20 18.86 -20.62
CA GLY A 122 -32.89 20.20 -21.15
C GLY A 122 -31.39 20.51 -21.06
N ASN A 123 -31.03 21.52 -20.24
CA ASN A 123 -29.65 21.91 -19.97
C ASN A 123 -29.08 21.31 -18.67
N ARG A 124 -29.85 20.50 -17.93
CA ARG A 124 -29.42 19.87 -16.68
C ARG A 124 -28.97 18.44 -16.93
N ILE A 125 -27.84 18.09 -16.31
CA ILE A 125 -27.35 16.72 -16.21
C ILE A 125 -27.82 16.19 -14.86
N GLU A 126 -28.77 15.27 -14.88
CA GLU A 126 -29.19 14.58 -13.67
C GLU A 126 -28.36 13.31 -13.50
N LEU A 127 -28.08 12.95 -12.24
CA LEU A 127 -27.39 11.72 -11.90
C LEU A 127 -28.16 10.95 -10.83
N ARG A 128 -27.95 9.64 -10.81
CA ARG A 128 -28.50 8.72 -9.82
C ARG A 128 -27.48 7.62 -9.56
N ARG A 129 -27.25 7.26 -8.30
CA ARG A 129 -26.39 6.12 -7.93
C ARG A 129 -27.09 4.80 -8.24
N GLU A 130 -26.33 3.82 -8.69
CA GLU A 130 -26.78 2.43 -8.74
C GLU A 130 -26.62 1.78 -7.35
N TRP A 131 -25.50 2.06 -6.67
CA TRP A 131 -25.21 1.55 -5.34
C TRP A 131 -24.75 2.66 -4.39
N ALA A 132 -25.06 2.51 -3.10
CA ALA A 132 -24.46 3.34 -2.07
C ALA A 132 -22.97 2.98 -1.91
N TYR A 133 -22.11 3.99 -1.84
CA TYR A 133 -20.71 3.78 -1.57
C TYR A 133 -20.53 3.32 -0.10
N PRO A 134 -19.91 2.16 0.15
CA PRO A 134 -19.82 1.59 1.49
C PRO A 134 -18.69 2.21 2.31
N ASP A 135 -18.83 2.19 3.63
CA ASP A 135 -17.73 2.46 4.55
C ASP A 135 -16.96 1.17 4.79
N TRP A 136 -16.01 0.88 3.90
CA TRP A 136 -15.33 -0.42 3.84
C TRP A 136 -13.99 -0.45 4.56
N VAL A 137 -13.48 0.70 5.02
CA VAL A 137 -12.15 0.82 5.64
C VAL A 137 -12.31 0.84 7.16
N GLU A 138 -11.79 -0.16 7.83
CA GLU A 138 -11.79 -0.24 9.30
C GLU A 138 -10.54 0.43 9.86
N ARG A 139 -9.36 0.03 9.37
CA ARG A 139 -8.07 0.58 9.79
C ARG A 139 -7.08 0.71 8.63
N VAL A 140 -6.16 1.65 8.75
CA VAL A 140 -5.02 1.89 7.87
C VAL A 140 -3.76 1.80 8.71
N ILE A 141 -2.90 0.84 8.40
CA ILE A 141 -1.64 0.60 9.10
C ILE A 141 -0.49 0.96 8.17
N ALA A 142 0.46 1.70 8.73
CA ALA A 142 1.68 2.13 8.07
C ALA A 142 2.87 1.32 8.61
N VAL A 143 3.68 0.75 7.73
CA VAL A 143 4.89 0.02 8.10
C VAL A 143 6.08 0.56 7.32
N GLU A 144 7.13 0.97 8.03
CA GLU A 144 8.42 1.33 7.45
C GLU A 144 9.40 0.17 7.55
N ASN A 145 10.06 -0.15 6.43
CA ASN A 145 10.86 -1.35 6.32
C ASN A 145 12.35 -1.01 6.40
N LYS A 146 13.01 -1.53 7.44
CA LYS A 146 14.44 -1.33 7.70
C LYS A 146 15.10 -2.65 8.13
N PRO A 147 15.48 -3.51 7.16
CA PRO A 147 16.04 -4.82 7.48
C PRO A 147 17.30 -4.72 8.34
N ASP A 148 18.17 -3.75 8.05
CA ASP A 148 19.43 -3.47 8.74
C ASP A 148 19.39 -2.07 9.38
N LEU A 149 18.90 -1.98 10.62
CA LEU A 149 18.78 -0.69 11.30
C LEU A 149 20.11 -0.26 11.92
N THR A 150 20.89 0.52 11.17
CA THR A 150 22.07 1.23 11.71
C THR A 150 21.66 2.45 12.54
N ALA A 151 22.50 2.90 13.48
CA ALA A 151 22.19 4.07 14.32
C ALA A 151 21.89 5.36 13.51
N SER A 152 22.56 5.56 12.37
CA SER A 152 22.23 6.69 11.48
C SER A 152 20.90 6.52 10.75
N ALA A 153 20.57 5.29 10.35
CA ALA A 153 19.28 4.98 9.72
C ALA A 153 18.14 5.10 10.75
N ALA A 154 18.37 4.69 12.00
CA ALA A 154 17.43 4.83 13.09
C ALA A 154 17.06 6.30 13.35
N ARG A 155 18.05 7.19 13.47
CA ARG A 155 17.79 8.63 13.64
C ARG A 155 16.95 9.24 12.51
N ALA A 156 17.29 8.93 11.26
CA ALA A 156 16.53 9.43 10.11
C ALA A 156 15.11 8.84 10.07
N LEU A 157 14.94 7.58 10.45
CA LEU A 157 13.64 6.94 10.53
C LEU A 157 12.79 7.50 11.66
N ALA A 158 13.38 7.77 12.83
CA ALA A 158 12.67 8.31 14.00
C ALA A 158 11.94 9.61 13.65
N GLU A 159 12.60 10.52 12.92
CA GLU A 159 11.94 11.73 12.41
C GLU A 159 10.72 11.40 11.56
N GLN A 160 10.81 10.42 10.66
CA GLN A 160 9.68 10.03 9.80
C GLN A 160 8.52 9.44 10.61
N ILE A 161 8.81 8.61 11.61
CA ILE A 161 7.82 8.02 12.51
C ILE A 161 7.14 9.09 13.36
N GLU A 162 7.89 10.07 13.87
CA GLU A 162 7.31 11.21 14.59
C GLU A 162 6.32 12.00 13.72
N HIS A 163 6.64 12.22 12.43
CA HIS A 163 5.71 12.88 11.51
C HIS A 163 4.43 12.06 11.32
N ASP A 164 4.54 10.74 11.23
CA ASP A 164 3.38 9.87 11.06
C ASP A 164 2.50 9.84 12.32
N VAL A 165 3.13 9.74 13.50
CA VAL A 165 2.44 9.77 14.80
C VAL A 165 1.77 11.12 15.00
N ALA A 166 2.49 12.23 14.78
CA ALA A 166 1.94 13.59 14.93
C ALA A 166 0.77 13.85 13.98
N LEU A 167 0.85 13.38 12.73
CA LEU A 167 -0.25 13.53 11.79
C LEU A 167 -1.42 12.59 12.11
N SER A 168 -1.13 11.41 12.67
CA SER A 168 -2.12 10.37 12.98
C SER A 168 -3.02 10.07 11.77
N LEU A 169 -2.40 9.83 10.61
CA LEU A 169 -3.13 9.46 9.39
C LEU A 169 -3.39 7.95 9.31
N ALA A 170 -2.46 7.14 9.81
CA ALA A 170 -2.64 5.72 10.03
C ALA A 170 -3.15 5.48 11.46
N ASP A 171 -3.91 4.41 11.67
CA ASP A 171 -4.36 3.95 12.98
C ASP A 171 -3.17 3.39 13.79
N GLU A 172 -2.20 2.80 13.11
CA GLU A 172 -0.97 2.28 13.69
C GLU A 172 0.23 2.54 12.77
N VAL A 173 1.38 2.78 13.38
CA VAL A 173 2.66 2.96 12.69
C VAL A 173 3.63 1.92 13.22
N TRP A 174 4.32 1.24 12.32
CA TRP A 174 5.23 0.14 12.63
C TRP A 174 6.58 0.34 11.97
N VAL A 175 7.63 -0.16 12.62
CA VAL A 175 8.95 -0.39 12.02
C VAL A 175 9.16 -1.89 11.89
N ALA A 176 9.42 -2.36 10.69
CA ALA A 176 9.75 -3.75 10.42
C ALA A 176 11.26 -3.93 10.22
N THR A 177 11.88 -4.85 10.97
CA THR A 177 13.31 -5.17 10.88
C THR A 177 13.53 -6.68 10.68
N THR A 178 14.74 -7.07 10.27
CA THR A 178 15.14 -8.48 10.30
C THR A 178 15.48 -8.85 11.74
N ALA A 179 15.20 -10.09 12.14
CA ALA A 179 15.69 -10.65 13.39
C ALA A 179 17.21 -10.64 13.44
N THR A 180 17.76 -10.44 14.63
CA THR A 180 19.20 -10.50 14.88
C THR A 180 19.53 -11.61 15.86
N ASP A 181 20.77 -12.10 15.85
CA ASP A 181 21.24 -13.07 16.85
C ASP A 181 21.51 -12.41 18.23
N ARG A 182 21.05 -11.18 18.44
CA ARG A 182 21.26 -10.43 19.69
C ARG A 182 20.19 -10.77 20.72
N PRO A 183 20.48 -10.67 22.02
CA PRO A 183 19.48 -10.87 23.07
C PRO A 183 18.33 -9.85 23.04
N VAL A 184 18.61 -8.64 22.54
CA VAL A 184 17.65 -7.54 22.38
C VAL A 184 17.81 -6.99 20.98
N GLU A 185 16.69 -6.78 20.31
CA GLU A 185 16.68 -6.26 18.94
C GLU A 185 17.15 -4.81 18.89
N PRO A 186 18.08 -4.43 17.99
CA PRO A 186 18.68 -3.09 17.96
C PRO A 186 17.66 -1.95 17.93
N VAL A 187 16.57 -2.13 17.19
CA VAL A 187 15.46 -1.17 17.07
C VAL A 187 14.82 -0.79 18.41
N LEU A 188 14.83 -1.68 19.40
CA LEU A 188 14.29 -1.40 20.75
C LEU A 188 15.20 -0.51 21.60
N LEU A 189 16.44 -0.29 21.16
CA LEU A 189 17.42 0.57 21.84
C LEU A 189 17.49 1.97 21.24
N GLU A 190 16.76 2.22 20.15
CA GLU A 190 16.74 3.49 19.44
C GLU A 190 15.59 4.38 19.94
N ASP A 191 15.75 5.70 19.77
CA ASP A 191 14.81 6.71 20.25
C ASP A 191 13.63 6.89 19.29
N PHE A 192 12.79 5.86 19.16
CA PHE A 192 11.54 5.92 18.42
C PHE A 192 10.38 6.40 19.30
N PRO A 193 9.37 7.07 18.72
CA PRO A 193 8.12 7.36 19.41
C PRO A 193 7.53 6.09 20.03
N VAL A 194 7.12 6.16 21.30
CA VAL A 194 6.62 5.00 22.06
C VAL A 194 5.33 4.41 21.48
N GLU A 195 4.62 5.20 20.67
CA GLU A 195 3.44 4.79 19.92
C GLU A 195 3.75 3.81 18.78
N ALA A 196 4.97 3.79 18.28
CA ALA A 196 5.35 2.98 17.13
C ALA A 196 5.57 1.52 17.51
N GLY A 197 4.92 0.60 16.79
CA GLY A 197 5.13 -0.83 16.93
C GLY A 197 6.43 -1.29 16.28
N VAL A 198 6.95 -2.42 16.72
CA VAL A 198 8.14 -3.06 16.13
C VAL A 198 7.80 -4.50 15.75
N LEU A 199 7.95 -4.79 14.46
CA LEU A 199 7.77 -6.11 13.87
C LEU A 199 9.13 -6.67 13.44
N VAL A 200 9.43 -7.91 13.83
CA VAL A 200 10.72 -8.54 13.56
C VAL A 200 10.52 -9.81 12.74
N LEU A 201 11.10 -9.87 11.55
CA LEU A 201 10.95 -10.99 10.60
C LEU A 201 12.13 -11.96 10.65
N GLY A 202 11.84 -13.26 10.59
CA GLY A 202 12.84 -14.32 10.39
C GLY A 202 13.60 -14.75 11.65
N GLY A 203 13.01 -14.56 12.84
CA GLY A 203 13.60 -14.94 14.13
C GLY A 203 13.08 -16.28 14.67
N ARG A 204 13.82 -16.89 15.60
CA ARG A 204 13.41 -18.13 16.28
C ARG A 204 12.08 -17.93 17.02
N SER A 205 11.10 -18.80 16.77
CA SER A 205 9.87 -18.85 17.57
C SER A 205 10.22 -19.02 19.05
N THR A 206 9.65 -18.18 19.91
CA THR A 206 9.87 -18.25 21.35
C THR A 206 9.21 -19.53 21.90
N GLY A 207 10.01 -20.56 22.17
CA GLY A 207 9.59 -21.73 22.95
C GLY A 207 9.52 -23.09 22.24
N GLY A 208 10.12 -23.26 21.06
CA GLY A 208 10.22 -24.57 20.39
C GLY A 208 11.60 -24.83 19.79
N ASP A 209 12.04 -26.10 19.84
CA ASP A 209 13.25 -26.61 19.17
C ASP A 209 13.09 -26.76 17.64
N GLU A 210 11.93 -26.38 17.08
CA GLU A 210 11.73 -26.38 15.64
C GLU A 210 12.38 -25.15 14.98
N PRO A 211 13.06 -25.31 13.83
CA PRO A 211 13.60 -24.18 13.09
C PRO A 211 12.45 -23.24 12.70
N SER A 212 12.53 -21.98 13.13
CA SER A 212 11.58 -20.94 12.72
C SER A 212 11.52 -20.83 11.21
N SER A 213 10.31 -20.76 10.69
CA SER A 213 10.14 -20.48 9.27
C SER A 213 10.60 -19.05 8.99
N VAL A 214 11.17 -18.79 7.81
CA VAL A 214 11.53 -17.41 7.42
C VAL A 214 10.29 -16.53 7.19
N ASP A 215 9.12 -17.15 7.11
CA ASP A 215 7.81 -16.49 7.12
C ASP A 215 7.29 -16.23 8.55
N ASP A 216 8.07 -16.51 9.61
CA ASP A 216 7.71 -16.16 10.98
C ASP A 216 8.05 -14.69 11.24
N ALA A 217 7.12 -13.97 11.86
CA ALA A 217 7.38 -12.63 12.39
C ALA A 217 6.89 -12.57 13.84
N SER A 218 7.56 -11.77 14.64
CA SER A 218 7.22 -11.54 16.04
C SER A 218 7.04 -10.05 16.31
N VAL A 219 6.14 -9.73 17.24
CA VAL A 219 5.98 -8.36 17.74
C VAL A 219 6.97 -8.16 18.86
N ALA A 220 7.98 -7.32 18.63
CA ALA A 220 8.95 -6.95 19.65
C ALA A 220 8.46 -5.79 20.51
N TRP A 221 7.59 -4.94 19.95
CA TRP A 221 6.89 -3.86 20.65
C TRP A 221 5.51 -3.64 20.03
N HIS A 222 4.46 -3.58 20.86
CA HIS A 222 3.10 -3.35 20.37
C HIS A 222 2.85 -1.86 20.10
N PRO A 223 2.23 -1.50 18.98
CA PRO A 223 1.89 -0.12 18.68
C PRO A 223 0.76 0.39 19.58
N ARG A 224 0.65 1.71 19.67
CA ARG A 224 -0.56 2.37 20.17
C ARG A 224 -1.48 2.72 19.00
N THR A 225 -2.79 2.55 19.20
CA THR A 225 -3.80 3.11 18.29
C THR A 225 -3.79 4.63 18.34
N LEU A 226 -3.54 5.27 17.20
CA LEU A 226 -3.46 6.72 17.05
C LEU A 226 -4.83 7.39 16.94
N ALA A 227 -4.91 8.67 17.33
CA ALA A 227 -6.14 9.46 17.34
C ALA A 227 -6.50 9.97 15.93
N VAL A 228 -6.91 9.04 15.05
CA VAL A 228 -7.25 9.33 13.65
C VAL A 228 -8.48 10.23 13.48
N ASP A 229 -9.32 10.32 14.51
CA ASP A 229 -10.58 11.08 14.52
C ASP A 229 -10.45 12.47 15.20
N GLU A 230 -9.27 12.79 15.74
CA GLU A 230 -8.93 14.10 16.27
C GLU A 230 -8.09 14.90 15.25
N PRO A 231 -7.95 16.23 15.38
CA PRO A 231 -7.04 16.99 14.53
C PRO A 231 -5.61 16.47 14.63
N GLY A 232 -4.96 16.23 13.48
CA GLY A 232 -3.54 15.86 13.42
C GLY A 232 -2.63 17.07 13.25
N THR A 233 -1.34 16.91 13.51
CA THR A 233 -0.33 17.95 13.32
C THR A 233 0.58 17.62 12.15
N ARG A 234 0.57 18.47 11.12
CA ARG A 234 1.56 18.41 10.02
C ARG A 234 2.74 19.31 10.37
N ILE A 235 3.88 18.69 10.63
CA ILE A 235 5.16 19.37 10.83
C ILE A 235 5.65 19.85 9.45
N LEU A 236 5.93 21.14 9.33
CA LEU A 236 6.37 21.79 8.08
C LEU A 236 7.87 22.07 8.08
N ASP A 237 8.38 22.45 9.24
CA ASP A 237 9.78 22.79 9.42
C ASP A 237 10.19 22.48 10.86
N ARG A 238 11.34 21.84 10.98
CA ARG A 238 12.00 21.57 12.24
C ARG A 238 13.41 22.16 12.13
N PRO A 239 13.68 23.27 12.83
CA PRO A 239 15.01 23.85 12.91
C PRO A 239 16.00 22.76 13.35
N THR A 240 17.17 22.71 12.70
CA THR A 240 18.13 21.60 12.81
C THR A 240 18.85 21.50 14.16
N GLY A 241 18.46 22.33 15.14
CA GLY A 241 19.02 22.31 16.49
C GLY A 241 20.42 22.93 16.59
N ASP A 242 20.85 23.75 15.61
CA ASP A 242 22.00 24.64 15.83
C ASP A 242 21.70 25.52 17.06
N PRO A 243 22.57 25.57 18.09
CA PRO A 243 22.38 26.41 19.26
C PRO A 243 22.13 27.91 18.93
N HIS A 244 22.51 28.35 17.73
CA HIS A 244 22.29 29.70 17.23
C HIS A 244 20.99 29.85 16.42
N ASP A 245 20.38 28.75 15.99
CA ASP A 245 19.09 28.76 15.30
C ASP A 245 17.95 28.78 16.32
N ARG A 246 17.44 30.00 16.57
CA ARG A 246 16.29 30.24 17.46
C ARG A 246 14.95 30.21 16.73
N SER A 247 14.90 29.71 15.50
CA SER A 247 13.66 29.64 14.73
C SER A 247 12.67 28.72 15.44
N ALA A 248 11.39 29.10 15.45
CA ALA A 248 10.35 28.22 15.97
C ALA A 248 10.03 27.12 14.95
N ALA A 249 9.76 25.90 15.43
CA ALA A 249 9.20 24.86 14.59
C ALA A 249 7.88 25.34 13.95
N ARG A 250 7.67 25.01 12.68
CA ARG A 250 6.45 25.36 11.96
C ARG A 250 5.59 24.14 11.78
N PHE A 251 4.31 24.26 12.10
CA PHE A 251 3.33 23.21 11.91
C PHE A 251 1.97 23.79 11.54
N GLU A 252 1.09 22.94 11.02
CA GLU A 252 -0.33 23.24 10.83
C GLU A 252 -1.19 22.09 11.33
N TYR A 253 -2.43 22.39 11.71
CA TYR A 253 -3.40 21.36 12.04
C TYR A 253 -4.10 20.85 10.78
N VAL A 254 -4.35 19.55 10.76
CA VAL A 254 -5.11 18.85 9.73
C VAL A 254 -6.40 18.35 10.36
N SER A 255 -7.55 18.78 9.83
CA SER A 255 -8.85 18.40 10.40
C SER A 255 -9.13 16.90 10.26
N PRO A 256 -9.95 16.32 11.15
CA PRO A 256 -10.39 14.93 11.04
C PRO A 256 -10.99 14.58 9.67
N GLU A 257 -11.79 15.47 9.09
CA GLU A 257 -12.45 15.25 7.78
C GLU A 257 -11.41 15.09 6.67
N ARG A 258 -10.40 15.98 6.67
CA ARG A 258 -9.29 15.92 5.70
C ARG A 258 -8.46 14.64 5.88
N LYS A 259 -8.28 14.17 7.12
CA LYS A 259 -7.63 12.89 7.40
C LYS A 259 -8.47 11.72 6.89
N ARG A 260 -9.78 11.67 7.18
CA ARG A 260 -10.70 10.63 6.70
C ARG A 260 -10.72 10.55 5.17
N GLU A 261 -10.83 11.68 4.48
CA GLU A 261 -10.76 11.73 3.01
C GLU A 261 -9.43 11.18 2.49
N ARG A 262 -8.32 11.56 3.13
CA ARG A 262 -7.00 11.11 2.68
C ARG A 262 -6.76 9.63 2.96
N ARG A 263 -7.24 9.10 4.09
CA ARG A 263 -7.25 7.67 4.43
C ARG A 263 -8.02 6.87 3.38
N LEU A 264 -9.21 7.33 3.01
CA LEU A 264 -10.02 6.69 1.97
C LEU A 264 -9.30 6.68 0.61
N VAL A 265 -8.65 7.78 0.21
CA VAL A 265 -7.87 7.84 -1.03
C VAL A 265 -6.66 6.87 -0.98
N ILE A 266 -6.01 6.72 0.17
CA ILE A 266 -4.92 5.74 0.34
C ILE A 266 -5.49 4.32 0.20
N ALA A 267 -6.62 4.05 0.84
CA ALA A 267 -7.27 2.76 0.79
C ALA A 267 -7.71 2.38 -0.63
N GLU A 268 -8.30 3.31 -1.37
CA GLU A 268 -8.65 3.15 -2.78
C GLU A 268 -7.43 2.82 -3.66
N ARG A 269 -6.28 3.44 -3.38
CA ARG A 269 -5.03 3.12 -4.09
C ARG A 269 -4.47 1.76 -3.70
N ALA A 270 -4.63 1.35 -2.45
CA ALA A 270 -4.25 0.01 -1.98
C ALA A 270 -5.13 -1.05 -2.64
N TYR A 271 -6.44 -0.79 -2.69
CA TYR A 271 -7.45 -1.62 -3.36
C TYR A 271 -7.18 -1.77 -4.86
N GLU A 272 -6.68 -0.77 -5.57
CA GLU A 272 -6.32 -0.94 -6.98
C GLU A 272 -4.99 -1.69 -7.13
N ARG A 273 -3.91 -1.12 -6.57
CA ARG A 273 -2.54 -1.53 -6.91
C ARG A 273 -2.11 -2.82 -6.22
N GLY A 274 -2.45 -2.97 -4.95
CA GLY A 274 -1.85 -3.97 -4.07
C GLY A 274 -0.32 -3.85 -4.01
N TRP A 275 0.35 -4.85 -3.43
CA TRP A 275 1.81 -4.84 -3.31
C TRP A 275 2.53 -5.43 -4.53
N ARG A 276 1.85 -6.28 -5.31
CA ARG A 276 2.42 -6.93 -6.51
C ARG A 276 2.57 -6.00 -7.73
N SER A 277 2.12 -4.75 -7.63
CA SER A 277 2.31 -3.73 -8.68
C SER A 277 3.77 -3.32 -8.89
N TYR A 278 4.74 -3.94 -8.20
CA TYR A 278 6.15 -3.74 -8.51
C TYR A 278 6.49 -4.13 -9.95
N VAL A 279 5.78 -5.13 -10.50
CA VAL A 279 6.02 -5.65 -11.85
C VAL A 279 5.78 -4.59 -12.93
N ASP A 280 4.83 -3.66 -12.71
CA ASP A 280 4.47 -2.57 -13.64
C ASP A 280 5.62 -1.60 -13.90
N THR A 281 6.58 -1.52 -12.97
CA THR A 281 7.77 -0.67 -13.07
C THR A 281 9.02 -1.43 -13.45
N MET A 282 8.92 -2.77 -13.54
CA MET A 282 10.01 -3.63 -13.96
C MET A 282 9.92 -3.90 -15.47
N ARG A 283 10.90 -4.63 -15.99
CA ARG A 283 10.92 -5.12 -17.37
C ARG A 283 10.56 -6.61 -17.43
N PRO A 284 9.30 -7.02 -17.18
CA PRO A 284 8.89 -8.41 -17.31
C PRO A 284 9.01 -8.90 -18.77
N ASP A 285 9.09 -7.98 -19.74
CA ASP A 285 9.39 -8.23 -21.15
C ASP A 285 10.87 -8.56 -21.44
N CYS A 286 11.71 -8.58 -20.40
CA CYS A 286 13.08 -9.05 -20.49
C CYS A 286 13.12 -10.58 -20.38
N ARG A 287 13.80 -11.28 -21.30
CA ARG A 287 13.96 -12.74 -21.25
C ARG A 287 14.68 -13.24 -19.99
N GLN A 288 15.40 -12.36 -19.29
CA GLN A 288 16.13 -12.65 -18.06
C GLN A 288 15.25 -12.49 -16.81
N PHE A 289 13.99 -12.04 -16.97
CA PHE A 289 13.06 -11.84 -15.88
C PHE A 289 12.43 -13.17 -15.46
N GLU A 290 12.63 -13.54 -14.21
CA GLU A 290 12.04 -14.73 -13.63
C GLU A 290 11.32 -14.40 -12.33
N LEU A 291 10.30 -15.20 -12.02
CA LEU A 291 9.68 -15.26 -10.72
C LEU A 291 10.16 -16.53 -10.02
N ARG A 292 11.01 -16.39 -9.01
CA ARG A 292 11.53 -17.53 -8.24
C ARG A 292 10.92 -17.54 -6.86
N ARG A 293 10.57 -18.73 -6.37
CA ARG A 293 10.28 -18.93 -4.95
C ARG A 293 11.43 -18.36 -4.12
N ASP A 294 11.09 -17.81 -2.97
CA ASP A 294 12.13 -17.48 -2.04
C ASP A 294 12.84 -18.75 -1.58
N GLY A 295 14.17 -18.77 -1.69
CA GLY A 295 14.99 -19.97 -1.51
C GLY A 295 15.24 -20.30 -0.03
N ARG A 296 14.78 -19.44 0.87
CA ARG A 296 14.75 -19.71 2.30
C ARG A 296 13.62 -20.68 2.61
N ASP A 297 13.97 -21.78 3.25
CA ASP A 297 13.05 -22.89 3.54
C ASP A 297 11.74 -22.40 4.16
N GLY A 298 10.62 -22.83 3.56
CA GLY A 298 9.26 -22.54 4.03
C GLY A 298 8.58 -21.31 3.41
N SER A 299 9.31 -20.38 2.78
CA SER A 299 8.66 -19.17 2.24
C SER A 299 7.76 -19.46 1.04
N ARG A 300 6.53 -18.94 1.11
CA ARG A 300 5.52 -19.05 0.04
C ARG A 300 5.58 -17.91 -0.98
N ASP A 301 6.50 -16.96 -0.78
CA ASP A 301 6.64 -15.82 -1.65
C ASP A 301 7.37 -16.16 -2.94
N VAL A 302 6.96 -15.47 -4.00
CA VAL A 302 7.58 -15.60 -5.32
C VAL A 302 8.06 -14.21 -5.68
N LEU A 303 9.37 -14.05 -5.70
CA LEU A 303 10.05 -12.77 -5.79
C LEU A 303 10.75 -12.64 -7.16
N PRO A 304 10.86 -11.41 -7.69
CA PRO A 304 11.50 -11.19 -8.99
C PRO A 304 13.00 -11.49 -8.94
N TRP A 305 13.51 -12.12 -10.00
CA TRP A 305 14.88 -12.59 -10.16
C TRP A 305 15.39 -12.23 -11.55
N CYS A 306 16.67 -11.87 -11.66
CA CYS A 306 17.32 -11.66 -12.95
C CYS A 306 18.33 -12.79 -13.20
N ALA A 307 18.09 -13.59 -14.24
CA ALA A 307 18.98 -14.71 -14.57
C ALA A 307 20.37 -14.22 -15.00
N ALA A 308 20.47 -13.12 -15.77
CA ALA A 308 21.75 -12.53 -16.18
C ALA A 308 22.57 -11.90 -15.04
N LYS A 309 21.93 -11.48 -13.94
CA LYS A 309 22.62 -10.93 -12.75
C LYS A 309 22.79 -11.95 -11.63
N GLU A 310 22.12 -13.10 -11.76
CA GLU A 310 22.07 -14.15 -10.76
C GLU A 310 21.69 -13.65 -9.35
N ARG A 311 20.78 -12.67 -9.29
CA ARG A 311 20.26 -12.11 -8.04
C ARG A 311 18.84 -11.55 -8.19
N ARG A 312 18.27 -11.12 -7.07
CA ARG A 312 16.94 -10.48 -7.01
C ARG A 312 16.97 -9.15 -7.76
N GLN A 313 15.84 -8.82 -8.39
CA GLN A 313 15.72 -7.58 -9.13
C GLN A 313 15.36 -6.43 -8.21
N THR A 314 15.86 -5.24 -8.52
CA THR A 314 15.35 -3.97 -8.02
C THR A 314 14.73 -3.18 -9.17
N ALA A 315 13.69 -2.40 -8.89
CA ALA A 315 13.06 -1.55 -9.91
C ALA A 315 14.03 -0.49 -10.47
N ALA A 316 15.09 -0.13 -9.74
CA ALA A 316 16.10 0.81 -10.21
C ALA A 316 17.06 0.18 -11.23
N GLU A 317 17.53 -1.05 -10.99
CA GLU A 317 18.56 -1.69 -11.81
C GLU A 317 17.99 -2.47 -13.00
N CYS A 318 16.75 -2.94 -12.91
CA CYS A 318 16.06 -3.69 -13.95
C CYS A 318 14.98 -2.84 -14.64
N ALA A 319 15.34 -1.57 -14.91
CA ALA A 319 14.54 -0.59 -15.65
C ALA A 319 15.05 -0.39 -17.09
N GLY A 320 14.54 0.65 -17.77
CA GLY A 320 14.84 0.96 -19.18
C GLY A 320 16.33 1.14 -19.54
N SER A 321 17.19 1.48 -18.57
CA SER A 321 18.63 1.68 -18.77
C SER A 321 19.49 0.43 -18.50
N CYS A 322 18.88 -0.72 -18.20
CA CYS A 322 19.63 -1.93 -17.89
C CYS A 322 20.45 -2.43 -19.09
N PRO A 323 21.80 -2.54 -18.99
CA PRO A 323 22.64 -2.96 -20.12
C PRO A 323 22.52 -4.45 -20.45
N GLN A 324 21.99 -5.25 -19.53
CA GLN A 324 21.71 -6.68 -19.72
C GLN A 324 20.26 -6.93 -20.15
N PHE A 325 19.50 -5.88 -20.46
CA PHE A 325 18.14 -6.05 -20.97
C PHE A 325 18.18 -6.75 -22.32
N GLU A 326 17.48 -7.86 -22.41
CA GLU A 326 17.26 -8.58 -23.65
C GLU A 326 15.76 -8.81 -23.81
N PRO A 327 15.10 -8.27 -24.85
CA PRO A 327 13.68 -8.47 -25.03
C PRO A 327 13.36 -9.94 -25.28
N GLU A 328 12.17 -10.36 -24.89
CA GLU A 328 11.67 -11.68 -25.23
C GLU A 328 11.73 -11.97 -26.74
N PRO A 329 12.24 -13.15 -27.16
CA PRO A 329 12.18 -13.56 -28.55
C PRO A 329 10.73 -13.55 -29.08
N PRO A 330 10.47 -12.96 -30.27
CA PRO A 330 9.12 -12.90 -30.83
C PRO A 330 8.42 -14.26 -30.92
N ALA A 331 9.17 -15.32 -31.25
CA ALA A 331 8.66 -16.68 -31.33
C ALA A 331 8.09 -17.23 -30.01
N TRP A 332 8.46 -16.66 -28.85
CA TRP A 332 7.90 -17.07 -27.56
C TRP A 332 6.48 -16.53 -27.36
N ARG A 333 6.16 -15.36 -27.92
CA ARG A 333 4.84 -14.72 -27.76
C ARG A 333 3.73 -15.45 -28.51
N SER A 334 4.10 -16.19 -29.55
CA SER A 334 3.22 -17.03 -30.36
C SER A 334 2.89 -18.38 -29.70
N LYS A 335 3.58 -18.74 -28.60
CA LYS A 335 3.31 -19.99 -27.90
C LYS A 335 2.00 -19.88 -27.12
N GLY A 336 1.28 -20.99 -26.99
CA GLY A 336 0.07 -21.07 -26.17
C GLY A 336 0.38 -21.16 -24.66
N TRP A 337 -0.63 -21.59 -23.91
CA TRP A 337 -0.50 -21.85 -22.47
C TRP A 337 0.74 -22.73 -22.15
N PRO A 338 1.52 -22.43 -21.10
CA PRO A 338 1.28 -21.44 -20.04
C PRO A 338 1.82 -20.02 -20.32
N ILE A 339 2.54 -19.81 -21.43
CA ILE A 339 3.24 -18.56 -21.74
C ILE A 339 2.59 -17.79 -22.90
N GLU A 340 1.27 -17.88 -23.03
CA GLU A 340 0.50 -17.14 -24.03
C GLU A 340 0.84 -15.64 -24.00
N GLY A 341 1.26 -15.08 -25.13
CA GLY A 341 1.73 -13.69 -25.21
C GLY A 341 3.12 -13.43 -24.64
N GLY A 342 3.88 -14.48 -24.29
CA GLY A 342 5.25 -14.43 -23.76
C GLY A 342 5.33 -14.70 -22.25
N PRO A 343 6.52 -15.08 -21.73
CA PRO A 343 6.76 -15.27 -20.28
C PRO A 343 6.37 -14.07 -19.40
N GLY A 344 6.65 -12.84 -19.84
CA GLY A 344 6.36 -11.59 -19.13
C GLY A 344 4.88 -11.36 -18.97
N SER A 345 4.11 -11.54 -20.05
CA SER A 345 2.65 -11.54 -20.01
C SER A 345 2.12 -12.62 -19.05
N ALA A 346 2.74 -13.80 -19.00
CA ALA A 346 2.37 -14.86 -18.06
C ALA A 346 2.68 -14.51 -16.60
N VAL A 347 3.80 -13.85 -16.34
CA VAL A 347 4.19 -13.29 -15.04
C VAL A 347 3.18 -12.25 -14.57
N GLU A 348 2.83 -11.29 -15.42
CA GLU A 348 1.85 -10.25 -15.13
C GLU A 348 0.49 -10.87 -14.79
N ARG A 349 0.00 -11.81 -15.61
CA ARG A 349 -1.24 -12.55 -15.33
C ARG A 349 -1.18 -13.36 -14.04
N LEU A 350 -0.04 -13.94 -13.70
CA LEU A 350 0.13 -14.68 -12.44
C LEU A 350 0.02 -13.74 -11.23
N LEU A 351 0.74 -12.61 -11.27
CA LEU A 351 0.74 -11.65 -10.18
C LEU A 351 -0.61 -10.95 -10.02
N ALA A 352 -1.27 -10.61 -11.13
CA ALA A 352 -2.64 -10.09 -11.13
C ALA A 352 -3.61 -11.09 -10.50
N ARG A 353 -3.60 -12.37 -10.93
CA ARG A 353 -4.44 -13.40 -10.30
C ARG A 353 -4.15 -13.57 -8.81
N ARG A 354 -2.89 -13.50 -8.37
CA ARG A 354 -2.56 -13.58 -6.93
C ARG A 354 -3.11 -12.38 -6.15
N ARG A 355 -3.04 -11.18 -6.73
CA ARG A 355 -3.62 -9.97 -6.14
C ARG A 355 -5.14 -10.08 -5.98
N GLU A 356 -5.85 -10.64 -6.96
CA GLU A 356 -7.31 -10.75 -6.88
C GLU A 356 -7.81 -11.84 -5.91
N ARG A 357 -6.99 -12.84 -5.54
CA ARG A 357 -7.39 -13.93 -4.60
C ARG A 357 -7.92 -13.46 -3.24
N ARG A 358 -7.52 -12.26 -2.80
CA ARG A 358 -7.94 -11.69 -1.52
C ARG A 358 -9.05 -10.65 -1.68
N ARG A 359 -9.49 -10.38 -2.91
CA ARG A 359 -10.54 -9.41 -3.20
C ARG A 359 -11.84 -10.15 -3.53
N PRO A 360 -13.01 -9.57 -3.19
CA PRO A 360 -14.28 -10.11 -3.62
C PRO A 360 -14.37 -10.12 -5.15
N ASP A 361 -15.06 -11.12 -5.69
CA ASP A 361 -15.41 -11.12 -7.11
C ASP A 361 -16.26 -9.89 -7.42
N THR A 362 -15.99 -9.26 -8.56
CA THR A 362 -16.89 -8.21 -9.07
C THR A 362 -18.17 -8.91 -9.50
N PRO A 363 -19.36 -8.49 -9.01
CA PRO A 363 -20.61 -9.07 -9.49
C PRO A 363 -20.73 -8.83 -11.01
N GLU A 364 -21.28 -9.84 -11.72
CA GLU A 364 -21.51 -9.80 -13.17
C GLU A 364 -22.39 -8.64 -13.63
#